data_AF-J2ZUK5-F1
#
_entry.id   AF-J2ZUK5-F1
#
_cell.length_a   1.000
_cell.length_b   1.000
_cell.length_c   1.000
_cell.angle_alpha   90.00
_cell.angle_beta   90.00
_cell.angle_gamma   90.00
#
_symmetry.space_group_name_H-M   'P 1'
#
loop_
_entity.id
_entity.type
_entity.pdbx_description
1 polymer ?
#
loop_
_entity_poly.entity_id
_entity_poly.type
_entity_poly.pdbx_seq_one_letter_code
_entity_poly.pdbx_strand_id
1 'polypeptide(L)'
;MPPLIPMITVNVAGNFSDPDGEPLTFSVSSIDGSTATATVNASGIVQISRFPSQMGTVTVTITATDTKGATVWDTFQVDMH
;
A
#
# COMPACT_ATOMS: atom_id res chain seq x y z
N MET A 1 -11.97 20.31 -17.32
CA MET A 1 -10.88 19.55 -16.69
C MET A 1 -11.54 18.38 -15.98
N PRO A 2 -11.13 17.12 -16.18
CA PRO A 2 -11.61 16.03 -15.33
C PRO A 2 -11.19 16.30 -13.88
N PRO A 3 -11.99 15.91 -12.88
CA PRO A 3 -11.60 16.07 -11.49
C PRO A 3 -10.31 15.30 -11.22
N LEU A 4 -9.35 15.93 -10.53
CA LEU A 4 -8.18 15.23 -9.99
C LEU A 4 -8.68 14.26 -8.93
N ILE A 5 -8.42 12.97 -9.12
CA ILE A 5 -8.67 11.97 -8.09
C ILE A 5 -7.59 12.20 -7.02
N PRO A 6 -7.96 12.53 -5.77
CA PRO A 6 -6.99 12.69 -4.71
C PRO A 6 -6.26 11.38 -4.46
N MET A 7 -4.94 11.48 -4.38
CA MET A 7 -4.04 10.35 -4.28
C MET A 7 -3.10 10.56 -3.09
N ILE A 8 -3.03 9.54 -2.23
CA ILE A 8 -2.14 9.52 -1.07
C ILE A 8 -1.02 8.53 -1.36
N THR A 9 0.21 8.91 -1.03
CA THR A 9 1.39 8.06 -1.23
C THR A 9 1.99 7.71 0.12
N VAL A 10 2.20 6.42 0.37
CA VAL A 10 2.76 5.88 1.61
C VAL A 10 3.96 5.00 1.26
N ASN A 11 5.11 5.25 1.89
CA ASN A 11 6.26 4.37 1.74
C ASN A 11 6.22 3.32 2.85
N VAL A 12 6.05 2.05 2.47
CA VAL A 12 6.03 0.91 3.38
C VAL A 12 7.30 0.07 3.31
N ALA A 13 8.21 0.38 2.37
CA ALA A 13 9.44 -0.40 2.19
C ALA A 13 10.29 -0.47 3.46
N GLY A 14 10.25 0.59 4.29
CA GLY A 14 10.97 0.62 5.56
C GLY A 14 10.45 -0.33 6.64
N ASN A 15 9.22 -0.86 6.48
CA ASN A 15 8.63 -1.84 7.40
C ASN A 15 9.06 -3.27 7.11
N PHE A 16 9.62 -3.52 5.92
CA PHE A 16 10.04 -4.84 5.49
C PHE A 16 11.54 -4.85 5.26
N SER A 17 12.24 -5.83 5.84
CA SER A 17 13.68 -5.98 5.67
C SER A 17 14.00 -7.44 5.46
N ASP A 18 14.83 -7.70 4.46
CA ASP A 18 15.37 -9.02 4.19
C ASP A 18 16.81 -9.11 4.73
N PRO A 19 17.11 -10.03 5.67
CA PRO A 19 18.45 -10.20 6.23
C PRO A 19 19.50 -10.68 5.22
N ASP A 20 19.06 -11.39 4.19
CA ASP A 20 19.93 -11.92 3.13
C ASP A 20 20.24 -10.85 2.06
N GLY A 21 19.57 -9.68 2.14
CA GLY A 21 19.73 -8.56 1.21
C GLY A 21 19.03 -8.78 -0.13
N GLU A 22 18.09 -9.72 -0.18
CA GLU A 22 17.35 -10.05 -1.38
C GLU A 22 16.23 -9.03 -1.68
N PRO A 23 15.91 -8.80 -2.96
CA PRO A 23 14.87 -7.87 -3.33
C PRO A 23 13.48 -8.40 -2.95
N LEU A 24 12.75 -7.60 -2.18
CA LEU A 24 11.37 -7.90 -1.81
C LEU A 24 10.39 -7.45 -2.89
N THR A 25 9.42 -8.32 -3.18
CA THR A 25 8.28 -7.99 -4.05
C THR A 25 7.07 -7.62 -3.19
N PHE A 26 6.53 -6.42 -3.39
CA PHE A 26 5.37 -5.93 -2.67
C PHE A 26 4.08 -6.16 -3.46
N SER A 27 3.01 -6.53 -2.75
CA SER A 27 1.68 -6.66 -3.31
C SER A 27 0.61 -6.19 -2.32
N VAL A 28 -0.45 -5.56 -2.82
CA VAL A 28 -1.60 -5.19 -1.99
C VAL A 28 -2.49 -6.42 -1.84
N SER A 29 -2.65 -6.89 -0.61
CA SER A 29 -3.46 -8.08 -0.31
C SER A 29 -4.91 -7.74 -0.01
N SER A 30 -5.15 -6.65 0.72
CA SER A 30 -6.50 -6.15 0.99
C SER A 30 -6.50 -4.64 1.15
N ILE A 31 -7.65 -4.04 0.88
CA ILE A 31 -7.93 -2.65 1.18
C ILE A 31 -9.34 -2.57 1.78
N ASP A 32 -9.43 -2.04 2.99
CA ASP A 32 -10.67 -1.79 3.70
C ASP A 32 -10.95 -0.29 3.68
N GLY A 33 -11.85 0.08 2.77
CA GLY A 33 -12.29 1.45 2.50
C GLY A 33 -13.17 1.43 1.27
N SER A 34 -14.49 1.56 1.45
CA SER A 34 -15.55 1.17 0.49
C SER A 34 -15.41 1.68 -0.96
N THR A 35 -14.52 2.62 -1.25
CA THR A 35 -14.31 3.16 -2.60
C THR A 35 -12.87 3.63 -2.84
N ALA A 36 -11.94 3.21 -1.98
CA ALA A 36 -10.52 3.46 -2.15
C ALA A 36 -9.89 2.31 -2.95
N THR A 37 -8.88 2.62 -3.76
CA THR A 37 -8.04 1.63 -4.44
C THR A 37 -6.60 1.84 -4.02
N ALA A 38 -5.84 0.77 -3.84
CA ALA A 38 -4.41 0.83 -3.56
C ALA A 38 -3.62 0.05 -4.61
N THR A 39 -2.51 0.62 -5.04
CA THR A 39 -1.47 -0.05 -5.83
C THR A 39 -0.15 0.09 -5.10
N VAL A 40 0.77 -0.85 -5.28
CA VAL A 40 2.11 -0.78 -4.71
C VAL A 40 3.13 -1.04 -5.80
N ASN A 41 4.23 -0.28 -5.78
CA ASN A 41 5.35 -0.49 -6.71
C ASN A 41 6.45 -1.37 -6.09
N ALA A 42 7.42 -1.78 -6.91
CA ALA A 42 8.55 -2.59 -6.46
C ALA A 42 9.44 -1.90 -5.42
N SER A 43 9.37 -0.56 -5.31
CA SER A 43 10.07 0.21 -4.29
C SER A 43 9.31 0.30 -2.96
N GLY A 44 8.19 -0.43 -2.80
CA GLY A 44 7.35 -0.40 -1.61
C GLY A 44 6.62 0.92 -1.40
N ILE A 45 6.37 1.67 -2.48
CA ILE A 45 5.54 2.87 -2.46
C ILE A 45 4.11 2.46 -2.79
N VAL A 46 3.23 2.62 -1.81
CA VAL A 46 1.79 2.40 -1.92
C VAL A 46 1.13 3.70 -2.36
N GLN A 47 0.30 3.60 -3.39
CA GLN A 47 -0.46 4.68 -3.99
C GLN A 47 -1.93 4.39 -3.78
N ILE A 48 -2.61 5.26 -3.03
CA ILE A 48 -4.02 5.07 -2.65
C ILE A 48 -4.85 6.16 -3.31
N SER A 49 -5.80 5.75 -4.16
CA SER A 49 -6.74 6.65 -4.83
C SER A 49 -8.10 6.59 -4.13
N ARG A 50 -8.74 7.74 -3.91
CA ARG A 50 -10.08 7.83 -3.28
C ARG A 50 -11.00 8.77 -4.02
N PHE A 51 -12.31 8.64 -3.82
CA PHE A 51 -13.25 9.68 -4.21
C PHE A 51 -13.14 10.90 -3.28
N PRO A 52 -13.24 12.14 -3.78
CA PRO A 52 -13.13 13.35 -2.96
C PRO A 52 -14.16 13.44 -1.82
N SER A 53 -15.30 12.77 -1.98
CA SER A 53 -16.38 12.73 -0.98
C SER A 53 -16.14 11.70 0.14
N GLN A 54 -15.12 10.85 0.04
CA GLN A 54 -14.76 9.90 1.08
C GLN A 54 -13.73 10.50 2.02
N MET A 55 -14.14 10.70 3.27
CA MET A 55 -13.27 11.03 4.38
C MET A 55 -13.26 9.86 5.37
N GLY A 56 -12.14 9.70 6.10
CA GLY A 56 -11.99 8.66 7.10
C GLY A 56 -10.68 7.88 6.94
N THR A 57 -10.56 6.79 7.67
CA THR A 57 -9.35 5.95 7.65
C THR A 57 -9.54 4.77 6.70
N VAL A 58 -8.53 4.51 5.88
CA VAL A 58 -8.45 3.32 5.04
C VAL A 58 -7.35 2.42 5.56
N THR A 59 -7.64 1.14 5.65
CA THR A 59 -6.69 0.13 6.09
C THR A 59 -6.19 -0.63 4.87
N VAL A 60 -4.89 -0.66 4.64
CA VAL A 60 -4.26 -1.35 3.51
C VAL A 60 -3.33 -2.43 4.05
N THR A 61 -3.51 -3.67 3.61
CA THR A 61 -2.61 -4.78 3.93
C THR A 61 -1.65 -4.99 2.78
N ILE A 62 -0.35 -4.92 3.06
CA ILE A 62 0.73 -5.15 2.10
C ILE A 62 1.43 -6.45 2.46
N THR A 63 1.60 -7.32 1.47
CA THR A 63 2.44 -8.51 1.56
C THR A 63 3.75 -8.26 0.83
N ALA A 64 4.85 -8.45 1.53
CA ALA A 64 6.19 -8.54 0.96
C ALA A 64 6.58 -10.02 0.80
N THR A 65 7.09 -10.35 -0.38
CA THR A 65 7.52 -11.70 -0.75
C THR A 65 8.97 -11.66 -1.17
N ASP A 66 9.80 -12.50 -0.55
CA ASP A 66 11.19 -12.71 -0.96
C ASP A 66 11.27 -13.63 -2.20
N THR A 67 12.41 -13.63 -2.89
CA THR A 67 12.72 -14.43 -4.08
C THR A 67 12.56 -15.94 -3.85
N LYS A 68 12.75 -16.39 -2.60
CA LYS A 68 12.58 -17.79 -2.18
C LYS A 68 11.11 -18.16 -1.90
N GLY A 69 10.19 -17.19 -2.01
CA GLY A 69 8.75 -17.38 -1.80
C GLY A 69 8.31 -17.24 -0.34
N ALA A 70 9.20 -16.84 0.58
CA ALA A 70 8.82 -16.48 1.94
C ALA A 70 8.00 -15.19 1.91
N THR A 71 6.91 -15.14 2.67
CA THR A 71 6.00 -13.98 2.70
C THR A 71 5.83 -13.46 4.11
N VAL A 72 5.76 -12.13 4.21
CA VAL A 72 5.40 -11.40 5.42
C VAL A 72 4.40 -10.31 5.04
N TRP A 73 3.50 -9.97 5.94
CA TRP A 73 2.48 -8.96 5.68
C TRP A 73 2.38 -7.99 6.86
N ASP A 74 2.02 -6.76 6.54
CA ASP A 74 1.78 -5.71 7.52
C ASP A 74 0.59 -4.86 7.08
N THR A 75 -0.04 -4.21 8.05
CA THR A 75 -1.27 -3.44 7.87
C THR A 75 -1.03 -1.97 8.17
N PHE A 76 -1.38 -1.12 7.21
CA PHE A 76 -1.17 0.32 7.25
C PHE A 76 -2.51 1.04 7.30
N GLN A 77 -2.71 1.85 8.35
CA GLN A 77 -3.85 2.75 8.43
C GLN A 77 -3.46 4.10 7.84
N VAL A 78 -4.24 4.56 6.87
CA VAL A 78 -4.04 5.82 6.17
C VAL A 78 -5.23 6.70 6.47
N ASP A 79 -4.96 7.78 7.20
CA ASP A 79 -5.96 8.80 7.47
C ASP A 79 -6.17 9.66 6.22
N MET A 80 -7.43 9.75 5.79
CA MET A 80 -7.82 10.51 4.63
C MET A 80 -8.64 11.72 5.08
N HIS A 81 -7.97 12.71 5.66
CA HIS A 81 -8.56 14.02 5.98
C HIS A 81 -8.49 15.01 4.80
#